data_AF-A0A353RCJ8-F1
#
_entry.id   AF-A0A353RCJ8-F1
#
_cell.length_a   1.000
_cell.length_b   1.000
_cell.length_c   1.000
_cell.angle_alpha   90.00
_cell.angle_beta   90.00
_cell.angle_gamma   90.00
#
_symmetry.space_group_name_H-M   'P 1'
#
loop_
_entity.id
_entity.type
_entity.pdbx_description
1 polymer ?
#
loop_
_entity_poly.entity_id
_entity_poly.type
_entity_poly.pdbx_seq_one_letter_code
_entity_poly.pdbx_strand_id
1 'polypeptide(L)'
;MRKTEHKHKSAGKAAAFLLACALAVPCLRTAAPASAASGGGAALLADEDLADGVHYSEEALSDFAGKQGYRLRLNHLEVNPSAGGLHILAAKAGDTVNALETVDSQAQRELAKGNKIVAGINADSFDMDYGSNRGILIQNGSILTSQPYSAYTTDQPAFFVDRQNGAHIGPLRVGGEIQIGSGYKAETDLVNRNHFWGPAGYKSPVNSTRLYTAAL
;
A
#
# COMPACT_ATOMS: atom_id res chain seq x y z
N MET A 1 69.24 -56.36 5.41
CA MET A 1 68.13 -56.73 4.50
C MET A 1 67.03 -55.67 4.60
N ARG A 2 66.63 -55.10 3.46
CA ARG A 2 65.53 -54.12 3.31
C ARG A 2 64.17 -54.72 3.67
N LYS A 3 63.32 -53.94 4.36
CA LYS A 3 61.88 -53.85 4.07
C LYS A 3 61.41 -52.41 4.27
N THR A 4 60.99 -51.80 3.17
CA THR A 4 60.23 -50.56 3.07
C THR A 4 58.76 -50.85 3.33
N GLU A 5 58.10 -50.05 4.16
CA GLU A 5 56.64 -49.90 4.12
C GLU A 5 56.27 -48.41 4.00
N HIS A 6 55.71 -48.08 2.83
CA HIS A 6 54.97 -46.86 2.56
C HIS A 6 53.56 -47.31 2.18
N LYS A 7 52.55 -46.71 2.82
CA LYS A 7 51.28 -46.18 2.24
C LYS A 7 50.07 -46.45 3.14
N HIS A 8 49.71 -45.45 3.95
CA HIS A 8 48.32 -45.21 4.35
C HIS A 8 48.09 -43.70 4.48
N LYS A 9 48.09 -42.98 3.35
CA LYS A 9 47.69 -41.56 3.33
C LYS A 9 46.74 -41.16 2.18
N SER A 10 46.33 -42.09 1.30
CA SER A 10 45.43 -41.78 0.19
C SER A 10 43.95 -42.12 0.45
N ALA A 11 43.63 -43.00 1.40
CA ALA A 11 42.24 -43.43 1.64
C ALA A 11 41.37 -42.36 2.32
N GLY A 12 41.96 -41.51 3.18
CA GLY A 12 41.20 -40.47 3.91
C GLY A 12 40.75 -39.28 3.07
N LYS A 13 41.45 -38.98 1.97
CA LYS A 13 41.14 -37.82 1.12
C LYS A 13 39.99 -38.08 0.13
N ALA A 14 39.79 -39.33 -0.28
CA ALA A 14 38.69 -39.70 -1.17
C ALA A 14 37.34 -39.74 -0.43
N ALA A 15 37.32 -40.16 0.84
CA ALA A 15 36.11 -40.18 1.66
C ALA A 15 35.59 -38.77 2.00
N ALA A 16 36.49 -37.80 2.21
CA ALA A 16 36.10 -36.41 2.50
C ALA A 16 35.51 -35.67 1.29
N PHE A 17 35.96 -36.01 0.07
CA PHE A 17 35.45 -35.37 -1.16
C PHE A 17 34.05 -35.88 -1.53
N LEU A 18 33.77 -37.17 -1.32
CA LEU A 18 32.44 -37.76 -1.54
C LEU A 18 31.40 -37.27 -0.52
N LEU A 19 31.80 -37.01 0.73
CA LEU A 19 30.91 -36.43 1.74
C LEU A 19 30.61 -34.94 1.48
N ALA A 20 31.56 -34.19 0.91
CA ALA A 20 31.36 -32.78 0.55
C ALA A 20 30.42 -32.62 -0.66
N CYS A 21 30.43 -33.56 -1.62
CA CYS A 21 29.47 -33.56 -2.73
C CYS A 21 28.06 -34.00 -2.31
N ALA A 22 27.92 -34.84 -1.28
CA ALA A 22 26.61 -35.27 -0.77
C ALA A 22 25.87 -34.18 0.04
N LEU A 23 26.59 -33.21 0.60
CA LEU A 23 26.01 -32.09 1.36
C LEU A 23 25.66 -30.86 0.48
N ALA A 24 26.10 -30.84 -0.78
CA ALA A 24 25.81 -29.75 -1.71
C ALA A 24 24.49 -29.93 -2.51
N VAL A 25 23.73 -31.00 -2.24
CA VAL A 25 22.49 -31.33 -2.99
C VAL A 25 21.27 -31.38 -2.05
N PRO A 26 20.91 -30.24 -1.43
CA PRO A 26 19.50 -29.89 -1.39
C PRO A 26 19.27 -28.38 -1.62
N CYS A 27 19.92 -27.78 -2.63
CA CYS A 27 19.48 -26.50 -3.19
C CYS A 27 18.53 -26.66 -4.39
N LEU A 28 18.28 -27.90 -4.84
CA LEU A 28 17.15 -28.21 -5.70
C LEU A 28 15.96 -28.59 -4.81
N ARG A 29 15.44 -27.60 -4.08
CA ARG A 29 14.03 -27.67 -3.65
C ARG A 29 13.19 -27.46 -4.90
N THR A 30 12.89 -28.55 -5.60
CA THR A 30 11.65 -28.56 -6.38
C THR A 30 10.54 -28.30 -5.38
N ALA A 31 9.90 -27.12 -5.47
CA ALA A 31 8.64 -26.90 -4.78
C ALA A 31 7.73 -28.06 -5.17
N ALA A 32 7.45 -28.94 -4.20
CA ALA A 32 6.37 -29.89 -4.38
C ALA A 32 5.12 -29.04 -4.65
N PRO A 33 4.34 -29.29 -5.73
CA PRO A 33 3.07 -28.63 -5.85
C PRO A 33 2.29 -28.97 -4.59
N ALA A 34 1.83 -27.94 -3.89
CA ALA A 34 0.91 -28.11 -2.77
C ALA A 34 -0.24 -28.98 -3.29
N SER A 35 -0.38 -30.18 -2.73
CA SER A 35 -1.51 -31.04 -3.02
C SER A 35 -2.76 -30.31 -2.55
N ALA A 36 -3.46 -29.67 -3.48
CA ALA A 36 -4.72 -29.00 -3.22
C ALA A 36 -5.69 -30.02 -2.61
N ALA A 37 -5.98 -29.85 -1.33
CA ALA A 37 -7.09 -30.54 -0.71
C ALA A 37 -8.37 -30.10 -1.42
N SER A 38 -9.18 -31.08 -1.81
CA SER A 38 -10.41 -30.93 -2.57
C SER A 38 -11.43 -30.03 -1.86
N GLY A 39 -11.72 -28.87 -2.46
CA GLY A 39 -12.79 -27.94 -2.08
C GLY A 39 -12.40 -26.50 -2.33
N GLY A 40 -12.55 -26.01 -3.56
CA GLY A 40 -12.12 -24.65 -3.99
C GLY A 40 -10.60 -24.50 -4.08
N GLY A 41 -10.08 -24.38 -5.31
CA GLY A 41 -8.63 -24.23 -5.55
C GLY A 41 -8.21 -22.78 -5.73
N ALA A 42 -7.10 -22.39 -5.11
CA ALA A 42 -6.34 -21.19 -5.46
C ALA A 42 -5.33 -21.54 -6.56
N ALA A 43 -5.27 -20.74 -7.63
CA ALA A 43 -4.27 -20.84 -8.69
C ALA A 43 -3.48 -19.53 -8.76
N LEU A 44 -2.16 -19.61 -8.55
CA LEU A 44 -1.25 -18.49 -8.76
C LEU A 44 -1.11 -18.23 -10.27
N LEU A 45 -1.36 -16.99 -10.68
CA LEU A 45 -1.36 -16.54 -12.07
C LEU A 45 -0.15 -15.65 -12.40
N ALA A 46 0.34 -14.88 -11.42
CA ALA A 46 1.54 -14.06 -11.52
C ALA A 46 2.25 -13.97 -10.17
N ASP A 47 3.57 -13.80 -10.20
CA ASP A 47 4.48 -13.71 -9.05
C ASP A 47 5.78 -13.07 -9.54
N GLU A 48 5.94 -11.76 -9.34
CA GLU A 48 7.02 -10.98 -9.94
C GLU A 48 7.46 -9.78 -9.09
N ASP A 49 8.77 -9.53 -9.09
CA ASP A 49 9.34 -8.30 -8.52
C ASP A 49 9.26 -7.17 -9.56
N LEU A 50 8.40 -6.19 -9.31
CA LEU A 50 8.16 -5.06 -10.22
C LEU A 50 9.27 -4.00 -10.12
N ALA A 51 9.82 -3.81 -8.91
CA ALA A 51 10.91 -2.89 -8.60
C ALA A 51 11.55 -3.28 -7.25
N ASP A 52 12.68 -2.65 -6.91
CA ASP A 52 13.25 -2.82 -5.56
C ASP A 52 12.23 -2.41 -4.49
N GLY A 53 11.92 -3.33 -3.57
CA GLY A 53 10.89 -3.15 -2.55
C GLY A 53 9.44 -3.21 -3.01
N VAL A 54 9.15 -3.64 -4.26
CA VAL A 54 7.78 -3.81 -4.78
C VAL A 54 7.63 -5.19 -5.41
N HIS A 55 6.74 -6.00 -4.82
CA HIS A 55 6.44 -7.35 -5.26
C HIS A 55 4.95 -7.48 -5.61
N TYR A 56 4.64 -8.15 -6.72
CA TYR A 56 3.28 -8.36 -7.22
C TYR A 56 2.96 -9.85 -7.31
N SER A 57 1.78 -10.22 -6.82
CA SER A 57 1.22 -11.54 -7.03
C SER A 57 -0.24 -11.47 -7.45
N GLU A 58 -0.66 -12.47 -8.23
CA GLU A 58 -2.02 -12.57 -8.73
C GLU A 58 -2.55 -13.98 -8.53
N GLU A 59 -3.75 -14.10 -7.95
CA GLU A 59 -4.36 -15.39 -7.66
C GLU A 59 -5.80 -15.48 -8.21
N ALA A 60 -6.15 -16.61 -8.79
CA ALA A 60 -7.52 -16.98 -9.10
C ALA A 60 -8.05 -18.01 -8.10
N LEU A 61 -9.07 -17.63 -7.35
CA LEU A 61 -9.78 -18.47 -6.39
C LEU A 61 -11.04 -19.04 -7.02
N SER A 62 -11.21 -20.35 -6.93
CA SER A 62 -12.45 -21.05 -7.27
C SER A 62 -13.23 -21.45 -6.02
N ASP A 63 -14.55 -21.53 -6.15
CA ASP A 63 -15.50 -21.81 -5.06
C ASP A 63 -15.34 -20.87 -3.84
N PHE A 64 -15.03 -19.59 -4.11
CA PHE A 64 -14.75 -18.57 -3.10
C PHE A 64 -15.89 -18.45 -2.07
N ALA A 65 -15.53 -18.19 -0.81
CA ALA A 65 -16.45 -18.17 0.33
C ALA A 65 -17.29 -19.46 0.50
N GLY A 66 -16.74 -20.60 0.05
CA GLY A 66 -17.40 -21.92 0.14
C GLY A 66 -18.58 -22.09 -0.80
N LYS A 67 -18.73 -21.23 -1.81
CA LYS A 67 -19.85 -21.25 -2.75
C LYS A 67 -19.40 -21.77 -4.11
N GLN A 68 -19.93 -22.92 -4.52
CA GLN A 68 -19.59 -23.54 -5.79
C GLN A 68 -19.79 -22.56 -6.96
N GLY A 69 -18.79 -22.46 -7.83
CA GLY A 69 -18.80 -21.59 -9.01
C GLY A 69 -18.49 -20.12 -8.74
N TYR A 70 -18.35 -19.69 -7.48
CA TYR A 70 -17.91 -18.34 -7.16
C TYR A 70 -16.42 -18.21 -7.46
N ARG A 71 -16.07 -17.23 -8.31
CA ARG A 71 -14.70 -16.96 -8.71
C ARG A 71 -14.28 -15.60 -8.19
N LEU A 72 -13.07 -15.52 -7.66
CA LEU A 72 -12.44 -14.26 -7.26
C LEU A 72 -11.04 -14.19 -7.87
N ARG A 73 -10.67 -13.02 -8.39
CA ARG A 73 -9.31 -12.73 -8.83
C ARG A 73 -8.73 -11.69 -7.88
N LEU A 74 -7.62 -12.03 -7.23
CA LEU A 74 -6.90 -11.17 -6.31
C LEU A 74 -5.64 -10.66 -7.00
N ASN A 75 -5.44 -9.36 -6.94
CA ASN A 75 -4.22 -8.69 -7.37
C ASN A 75 -3.60 -8.10 -6.10
N HIS A 76 -2.39 -8.52 -5.73
CA HIS A 76 -1.76 -8.15 -4.48
C HIS A 76 -0.42 -7.46 -4.75
N LEU A 77 -0.21 -6.33 -4.09
CA LEU A 77 1.02 -5.55 -4.15
C LEU A 77 1.60 -5.48 -2.74
N GLU A 78 2.79 -6.04 -2.57
CA GLU A 78 3.59 -5.90 -1.36
C GLU A 78 4.61 -4.79 -1.57
N VAL A 79 4.63 -3.82 -0.65
CA VAL A 79 5.42 -2.59 -0.79
C VAL A 79 6.22 -2.38 0.48
N ASN A 80 7.55 -2.31 0.36
CA ASN A 80 8.44 -1.87 1.43
C ASN A 80 8.66 -0.35 1.30
N PRO A 81 7.98 0.49 2.09
CA PRO A 81 8.08 1.96 1.99
C PRO A 81 9.46 2.50 2.36
N SER A 82 10.32 1.70 2.98
CA SER A 82 11.69 2.08 3.35
C SER A 82 12.73 1.77 2.27
N ALA A 83 12.34 1.11 1.17
CA ALA A 83 13.23 0.83 0.05
C ALA A 83 13.71 2.13 -0.62
N GLY A 84 14.97 2.16 -1.03
CA GLY A 84 15.62 3.37 -1.55
C GLY A 84 14.99 3.87 -2.84
N GLY A 85 14.58 5.13 -2.88
CA GLY A 85 14.00 5.77 -4.07
C GLY A 85 12.52 5.42 -4.34
N LEU A 86 11.89 4.66 -3.45
CA LEU A 86 10.46 4.40 -3.50
C LEU A 86 9.70 5.44 -2.67
N HIS A 87 8.61 5.97 -3.24
CA HIS A 87 7.74 6.93 -2.56
C HIS A 87 6.28 6.56 -2.81
N ILE A 88 5.47 6.60 -1.75
CA ILE A 88 4.02 6.48 -1.88
C ILE A 88 3.43 7.89 -2.01
N LEU A 89 2.76 8.13 -3.12
CA LEU A 89 2.16 9.42 -3.45
C LEU A 89 0.64 9.31 -3.33
N ALA A 90 0.02 10.24 -2.62
CA ALA A 90 -1.43 10.45 -2.72
C ALA A 90 -1.69 11.31 -3.96
N ALA A 91 -2.33 10.75 -4.99
CA ALA A 91 -2.72 11.47 -6.19
C ALA A 91 -4.15 12.05 -6.05
N LYS A 92 -4.42 13.11 -6.79
CA LYS A 92 -5.67 13.86 -6.77
C LYS A 92 -6.21 13.94 -8.20
N ALA A 93 -7.46 13.55 -8.40
CA ALA A 93 -8.11 13.59 -9.71
C ALA A 93 -8.05 15.01 -10.31
N GLY A 94 -7.53 15.12 -11.54
CA GLY A 94 -7.35 16.40 -12.24
C GLY A 94 -6.57 17.47 -11.48
N ASP A 95 -5.83 17.11 -10.42
CA ASP A 95 -5.22 18.03 -9.46
C ASP A 95 -6.22 19.02 -8.81
N THR A 96 -7.52 18.70 -8.75
CA THR A 96 -8.58 19.54 -8.13
C THR A 96 -9.34 18.80 -7.03
N VAL A 97 -9.98 19.51 -6.08
CA VAL A 97 -10.62 18.87 -4.91
C VAL A 97 -11.86 18.04 -5.29
N ASN A 98 -12.51 18.42 -6.38
CA ASN A 98 -13.75 17.81 -6.86
C ASN A 98 -13.54 17.38 -8.31
N ALA A 99 -13.12 16.13 -8.50
CA ALA A 99 -12.94 15.56 -9.82
C ALA A 99 -12.99 14.03 -9.75
N LEU A 100 -13.28 13.42 -10.89
CA LEU A 100 -13.26 11.98 -11.08
C LEU A 100 -12.24 11.64 -12.15
N GLU A 101 -11.39 10.66 -11.84
CA GLU A 101 -10.36 10.24 -12.76
C GLU A 101 -9.96 8.78 -12.51
N THR A 102 -9.66 8.06 -13.58
CA THR A 102 -9.16 6.68 -13.47
C THR A 102 -7.75 6.65 -12.88
N VAL A 103 -7.39 5.54 -12.24
CA VAL A 103 -6.03 5.31 -11.73
C VAL A 103 -4.99 5.43 -12.84
N ASP A 104 -5.29 4.92 -14.04
CA ASP A 104 -4.40 5.01 -15.19
C ASP A 104 -4.16 6.46 -15.62
N SER A 105 -5.22 7.27 -15.77
CA SER A 105 -5.07 8.69 -16.14
C SER A 105 -4.29 9.49 -15.09
N GLN A 106 -4.48 9.20 -13.80
CA GLN A 106 -3.68 9.78 -12.72
C GLN A 106 -2.20 9.37 -12.84
N ALA A 107 -1.92 8.09 -13.10
CA ALA A 107 -0.57 7.60 -13.32
C ALA A 107 0.10 8.29 -14.53
N GLN A 108 -0.61 8.42 -15.66
CA GLN A 108 -0.10 9.12 -16.83
C GLN A 108 0.23 10.59 -16.54
N ARG A 109 -0.60 11.29 -15.76
CA ARG A 109 -0.30 12.66 -15.34
C ARG A 109 0.95 12.72 -14.46
N GLU A 110 1.13 11.80 -13.53
CA GLU A 110 2.32 11.77 -12.69
C GLU A 110 3.58 11.43 -13.50
N LEU A 111 3.49 10.54 -14.49
CA LEU A 111 4.57 10.31 -15.47
C LEU A 111 4.92 11.60 -16.23
N ALA A 112 3.92 12.38 -16.65
CA ALA A 112 4.13 13.67 -17.33
C ALA A 112 4.77 14.74 -16.42
N LYS A 113 4.62 14.62 -15.09
CA LYS A 113 5.31 15.46 -14.09
C LYS A 113 6.77 15.02 -13.84
N GLY A 114 7.22 13.93 -14.47
CA GLY A 114 8.56 13.39 -14.33
C GLY A 114 8.72 12.30 -13.25
N ASN A 115 7.61 11.88 -12.62
CA ASN A 115 7.64 10.74 -11.71
C ASN A 115 7.78 9.43 -12.48
N LYS A 116 8.22 8.38 -11.79
CA LYS A 116 8.18 6.99 -12.30
C LYS A 116 7.14 6.23 -11.50
N ILE A 117 6.16 5.65 -12.19
CA ILE A 117 5.05 4.93 -11.56
C ILE A 117 5.28 3.43 -11.73
N VAL A 118 5.34 2.71 -10.61
CA VAL A 118 5.49 1.24 -10.59
C VAL A 118 4.12 0.56 -10.49
N ALA A 119 3.23 1.11 -9.65
CA ALA A 119 1.87 0.62 -9.48
C ALA A 119 0.95 1.75 -8.98
N GLY A 120 -0.37 1.53 -9.09
CA GLY A 120 -1.38 2.45 -8.56
C GLY A 120 -2.66 1.71 -8.21
N ILE A 121 -3.35 2.18 -7.16
CA ILE A 121 -4.66 1.67 -6.71
C ILE A 121 -5.62 2.84 -6.50
N ASN A 122 -6.92 2.58 -6.55
CA ASN A 122 -7.88 3.54 -5.98
C ASN A 122 -7.74 3.55 -4.45
N ALA A 123 -7.94 4.72 -3.85
CA ALA A 123 -7.78 4.91 -2.41
C ALA A 123 -9.16 5.08 -1.72
N ASP A 124 -9.39 6.26 -1.13
CA ASP A 124 -10.56 6.57 -0.34
C ASP A 124 -11.90 6.46 -1.09
N SER A 125 -12.95 6.27 -0.31
CA SER A 125 -14.32 6.51 -0.79
C SER A 125 -14.52 7.98 -1.17
N PHE A 126 -15.33 8.21 -2.19
CA PHE A 126 -15.66 9.54 -2.69
C PHE A 126 -17.12 9.61 -3.12
N ASP A 127 -17.62 10.82 -3.26
CA ASP A 127 -18.93 11.10 -3.82
C ASP A 127 -18.87 11.01 -5.36
N MET A 128 -19.64 10.10 -5.96
CA MET A 128 -19.65 9.88 -7.41
C MET A 128 -20.35 11.00 -8.20
N ASP A 129 -21.21 11.82 -7.56
CA ASP A 129 -21.91 12.91 -8.23
C ASP A 129 -21.01 14.16 -8.31
N TYR A 130 -20.15 14.36 -7.30
CA TYR A 130 -19.30 15.56 -7.18
C TYR A 130 -17.80 15.31 -7.31
N GLY A 131 -17.34 14.05 -7.27
CA GLY A 131 -15.93 13.69 -7.24
C GLY A 131 -15.18 14.10 -5.97
N SER A 132 -15.91 14.36 -4.89
CA SER A 132 -15.31 14.84 -3.63
C SER A 132 -14.90 13.68 -2.73
N ASN A 133 -13.64 13.68 -2.28
CA ASN A 133 -13.11 12.71 -1.31
C ASN A 133 -13.86 12.81 0.03
N ARG A 134 -14.21 11.66 0.63
CA ARG A 134 -14.93 11.59 1.91
C ARG A 134 -14.03 11.62 3.14
N GLY A 135 -12.78 11.21 3.01
CA GLY A 135 -11.80 11.12 4.08
C GLY A 135 -10.93 12.37 4.25
N ILE A 136 -9.69 12.15 4.67
CA ILE A 136 -8.67 13.17 4.84
C ILE A 136 -7.66 13.02 3.70
N LEU A 137 -7.28 14.11 3.05
CA LEU A 137 -6.25 14.10 2.01
C LEU A 137 -5.14 15.09 2.38
N ILE A 138 -3.94 14.55 2.57
CA ILE A 138 -2.70 15.31 2.76
C ILE A 138 -1.73 14.87 1.67
N GLN A 139 -1.15 15.85 0.97
CA GLN A 139 -0.16 15.61 -0.06
C GLN A 139 1.02 16.53 0.14
N ASN A 140 2.24 15.99 0.15
CA ASN A 140 3.49 16.77 0.31
C ASN A 140 3.49 17.69 1.55
N GLY A 141 2.85 17.24 2.64
CA GLY A 141 2.69 18.02 3.87
C GLY A 141 1.61 19.10 3.83
N SER A 142 0.95 19.32 2.69
CA SER A 142 -0.18 20.23 2.55
C SER A 142 -1.50 19.53 2.84
N ILE A 143 -2.34 20.16 3.65
CA ILE A 143 -3.71 19.71 3.93
C ILE A 143 -4.58 20.08 2.72
N LEU A 144 -4.93 19.08 1.91
CA LEU A 144 -5.79 19.30 0.75
C LEU A 144 -7.27 19.24 1.14
N THR A 145 -7.65 18.33 2.03
CA THR A 145 -8.96 18.33 2.66
C THR A 145 -8.90 17.67 4.04
N SER A 146 -9.55 18.26 5.04
CA SER A 146 -9.66 17.66 6.37
C SER A 146 -10.66 16.51 6.39
N GLN A 147 -10.65 15.73 7.48
CA GLN A 147 -11.75 14.85 7.82
C GLN A 147 -13.08 15.63 7.96
N PRO A 148 -14.24 15.00 7.74
CA PRO A 148 -15.55 15.67 7.77
C PRO A 148 -16.10 15.94 9.17
N TYR A 149 -15.60 15.22 10.19
CA TYR A 149 -15.87 15.47 11.62
C TYR A 149 -14.76 14.84 12.47
N SER A 150 -14.60 15.31 13.71
CA SER A 150 -13.43 15.01 14.56
C SER A 150 -13.16 13.53 14.84
N ALA A 151 -14.19 12.69 14.88
CA ALA A 151 -14.07 11.26 15.13
C ALA A 151 -13.99 10.39 13.87
N TYR A 152 -14.07 10.98 12.66
CA TYR A 152 -14.19 10.21 11.41
C TYR A 152 -13.08 9.18 11.24
N THR A 153 -11.83 9.58 11.48
CA THR A 153 -10.67 8.70 11.29
C THR A 153 -10.43 7.73 12.45
N THR A 154 -11.17 7.85 13.55
CA THR A 154 -11.22 6.81 14.58
C THR A 154 -11.98 5.59 14.08
N ASP A 155 -13.08 5.80 13.37
CA ASP A 155 -13.90 4.73 12.79
C ASP A 155 -13.40 4.30 11.40
N GLN A 156 -12.74 5.20 10.68
CA GLN A 156 -12.23 4.99 9.33
C GLN A 156 -10.75 5.43 9.25
N PRO A 157 -9.81 4.56 9.69
CA PRO A 157 -8.42 4.94 9.84
C PRO A 157 -7.81 5.40 8.52
N ALA A 158 -6.90 6.37 8.61
CA ALA A 158 -6.13 6.85 7.48
C ALA A 158 -4.86 6.03 7.32
N PHE A 159 -4.47 5.78 6.08
CA PHE A 159 -3.10 5.40 5.74
C PHE A 159 -2.27 6.67 5.53
N PHE A 160 -1.07 6.74 6.11
CA PHE A 160 -0.15 7.85 5.88
C PHE A 160 1.31 7.42 5.97
N VAL A 161 2.17 8.15 5.26
CA VAL A 161 3.63 8.02 5.35
C VAL A 161 4.18 9.27 6.02
N ASP A 162 4.96 9.10 7.08
CA ASP A 162 5.57 10.20 7.81
C ASP A 162 6.84 10.74 7.12
N ARG A 163 7.47 11.77 7.70
CA ARG A 163 8.68 12.40 7.13
C ARG A 163 9.92 11.50 7.20
N GLN A 164 9.85 10.40 7.93
CA GLN A 164 10.88 9.39 8.11
C GLN A 164 10.64 8.17 7.21
N ASN A 165 9.70 8.24 6.27
CA ASN A 165 9.24 7.14 5.41
C ASN A 165 8.62 5.95 6.18
N GLY A 166 8.15 6.19 7.40
CA GLY A 166 7.36 5.22 8.16
C GLY A 166 5.92 5.20 7.66
N ALA A 167 5.40 4.02 7.29
CA ALA A 167 4.00 3.84 6.93
C ALA A 167 3.16 3.50 8.16
N HIS A 168 1.99 4.13 8.26
CA HIS A 168 1.09 4.03 9.41
C HIS A 168 -0.35 3.84 8.94
N ILE A 169 -1.13 3.11 9.74
CA ILE A 169 -2.59 3.06 9.65
C ILE A 169 -3.14 3.41 11.02
N GLY A 170 -3.98 4.43 11.09
CA GLY A 170 -4.57 4.83 12.35
C GLY A 170 -5.39 6.12 12.27
N PRO A 171 -5.88 6.60 13.42
CA PRO A 171 -6.58 7.86 13.50
C PRO A 171 -5.65 9.02 13.12
N LEU A 172 -6.13 9.89 12.25
CA LEU A 172 -5.44 11.09 11.82
C LEU A 172 -6.41 12.28 11.82
N ARG A 173 -6.04 13.36 12.50
CA ARG A 173 -6.86 14.55 12.61
C ARG A 173 -6.11 15.76 12.11
N VAL A 174 -6.76 16.52 11.24
CA VAL A 174 -6.41 17.91 10.99
C VAL A 174 -7.27 18.79 11.88
N GLY A 175 -6.63 19.77 12.52
CA GLY A 175 -7.31 20.84 13.25
C GLY A 175 -6.51 22.12 13.13
N GLY A 176 -7.14 23.24 13.45
CA GLY A 176 -6.50 24.55 13.47
C GLY A 176 -7.19 25.47 14.46
N GLU A 177 -6.49 26.50 14.91
CA GLU A 177 -7.07 27.59 15.67
C GLU A 177 -6.99 28.87 14.82
N ILE A 178 -8.12 29.56 14.68
CA ILE A 178 -8.17 30.91 14.13
C ILE A 178 -8.02 31.87 15.30
N GLN A 179 -6.93 32.64 15.31
CA GLN A 179 -6.69 33.69 16.29
C GLN A 179 -6.66 35.07 15.61
N ILE A 180 -7.48 36.02 16.09
CA ILE A 180 -7.49 37.41 15.61
C ILE A 180 -7.14 38.32 16.79
N GLY A 181 -5.91 38.85 16.77
CA GLY A 181 -5.35 39.61 17.90
C GLY A 181 -5.41 38.81 19.21
N SER A 182 -5.70 39.51 20.31
CA SER A 182 -5.90 38.89 21.62
C SER A 182 -7.36 38.58 21.96
N GLY A 183 -8.31 39.06 21.15
CA GLY A 183 -9.74 39.09 21.51
C GLY A 183 -10.59 37.97 20.91
N TYR A 184 -10.08 37.24 19.91
CA TYR A 184 -10.83 36.18 19.24
C TYR A 184 -9.96 34.94 19.05
N LYS A 185 -10.52 33.80 19.45
CA LYS A 185 -10.00 32.45 19.20
C LYS A 185 -11.17 31.53 18.86
N ALA A 186 -11.03 30.73 17.82
CA ALA A 186 -11.99 29.69 17.47
C ALA A 186 -11.26 28.48 16.87
N GLU A 187 -11.73 27.27 17.18
CA GLU A 187 -11.27 26.08 16.50
C GLU A 187 -11.83 26.05 15.07
N THR A 188 -11.01 25.57 14.14
CA THR A 188 -11.42 25.30 12.76
C THR A 188 -12.04 23.91 12.71
N ASP A 189 -13.32 23.83 12.37
CA ASP A 189 -14.03 22.56 12.20
C ASP A 189 -13.55 21.81 10.95
N LEU A 190 -13.29 22.55 9.87
CA LEU A 190 -13.02 22.01 8.54
C LEU A 190 -11.94 22.81 7.81
N VAL A 191 -10.99 22.12 7.17
CA VAL A 191 -9.96 22.72 6.30
C VAL A 191 -10.20 22.26 4.87
N ASN A 192 -10.32 23.20 3.94
CA ASN A 192 -10.53 22.95 2.51
C ASN A 192 -11.68 21.96 2.22
N ARG A 193 -12.73 21.98 3.05
CA ARG A 193 -13.91 21.11 2.89
C ARG A 193 -15.18 21.95 2.86
N ASN A 194 -15.74 22.05 1.66
CA ASN A 194 -17.03 22.72 1.43
C ASN A 194 -18.22 21.85 1.80
N HIS A 195 -18.10 20.55 1.54
CA HIS A 195 -19.21 19.63 1.62
C HIS A 195 -18.74 18.25 2.06
N PHE A 196 -19.63 17.55 2.74
CA PHE A 196 -19.53 16.13 2.97
C PHE A 196 -20.96 15.57 3.07
N TRP A 197 -21.19 14.50 2.32
CA TRP A 197 -22.39 13.69 2.42
C TRP A 197 -22.00 12.30 2.91
N GLY A 198 -22.29 12.03 4.18
CA GLY A 198 -21.97 10.77 4.83
C GLY A 198 -23.04 9.70 4.65
N PRO A 199 -22.74 8.46 5.08
CA PRO A 199 -23.75 7.44 5.31
C PRO A 199 -24.88 8.01 6.21
N ALA A 200 -26.12 7.59 5.97
CA ALA A 200 -27.32 8.07 6.69
C ALA A 200 -27.62 9.59 6.56
N GLY A 201 -27.05 10.28 5.56
CA GLY A 201 -27.43 11.66 5.25
C GLY A 201 -26.78 12.71 6.18
N TYR A 202 -25.70 12.36 6.88
CA TYR A 202 -24.91 13.36 7.60
C TYR A 202 -24.40 14.40 6.60
N LYS A 203 -24.73 15.66 6.86
CA LYS A 203 -24.28 16.83 6.11
C LYS A 203 -23.40 17.66 7.01
N SER A 204 -22.28 18.14 6.47
CA SER A 204 -21.45 19.11 7.20
C SER A 204 -22.31 20.25 7.76
N PRO A 205 -22.13 20.66 9.03
CA PRO A 205 -22.93 21.72 9.64
C PRO A 205 -22.88 23.00 8.82
N VAL A 206 -24.04 23.63 8.60
CA VAL A 206 -24.14 24.91 7.89
C VAL A 206 -23.35 25.99 8.65
N ASN A 207 -23.49 26.00 9.98
CA ASN A 207 -22.73 26.84 10.91
C ASN A 207 -21.47 26.10 11.36
N SER A 208 -20.40 26.19 10.58
CA SER A 208 -19.07 25.68 10.94
C SER A 208 -17.98 26.70 10.63
N THR A 209 -16.93 26.70 11.43
CA THR A 209 -15.72 27.49 11.21
C THR A 209 -14.87 26.79 10.17
N ARG A 210 -14.79 27.35 8.96
CA ARG A 210 -14.05 26.76 7.84
C ARG A 210 -12.81 27.58 7.50
N LEU A 211 -11.69 26.91 7.31
CA LEU A 211 -10.46 27.51 6.79
C LEU A 211 -10.22 27.04 5.35
N TYR A 212 -10.10 27.98 4.44
CA TYR A 212 -9.67 27.71 3.06
C TYR A 212 -8.25 28.21 2.88
N THR A 213 -7.38 27.33 2.42
CA THR A 213 -5.98 27.62 2.15
C THR A 213 -5.75 27.60 0.64
N ALA A 214 -4.70 28.28 0.18
CA ALA A 214 -4.33 28.33 -1.24
C ALA A 214 -3.75 27.01 -1.78
N ALA A 215 -3.74 25.93 -0.98
CA ALA A 215 -3.23 24.62 -1.38
C ALA A 215 -4.15 23.87 -2.38
N LEU A 216 -4.87 24.60 -3.24
CA LEU A 216 -5.85 24.06 -4.18
C LEU A 216 -5.29 23.89 -5.58
#